data_AF-A0A6V8EMF0-F1
#
_entry.id   AF-A0A6V8EMF0-F1
#
_cell.length_a   1.000
_cell.length_b   1.000
_cell.length_c   1.000
_cell.angle_alpha   90.00
_cell.angle_beta   90.00
_cell.angle_gamma   90.00
#
_symmetry.space_group_name_H-M   'P 1'
#
loop_
_entity.id
_entity.type
_entity.pdbx_description
1 polymer ?
#
loop_
_entity_poly.entity_id
_entity_poly.type
_entity_poly.pdbx_seq_one_letter_code
_entity_poly.pdbx_strand_id
1 'polypeptide(L)'
;MNILSESGVLSSIDDLLENLKSSGVKLDKNVESAFKSVNIEDFVDYSVEGFWQDKPVTFMTTMAGAEKNISAPHMIATLLHHLEIRNGQHFLLIGSKGGYLAAILDQLLGINGIVTIIEPHNEVLEHTIDTLEKYNSKGIIRVLSASSMDYFEDFEKPVDRVLITGAIREIPEFLEVILQDGAFVLGPFGGTIQQRLLKREKNFNQWLDTDLGGVVFGPMDTFSAERNPLDPYVLAENLEDSLTLMSDIIEINETIYQSIEQLIISLRELPRDIPPISEETSEEEILEHPVMDLIMSEMEWLAPIWPIISHITSMDLVSFEDLGDESSSMAGGHKDLVP
;
A
#
# COMPACT_ATOMS: atom_id res chain seq x y z
N MET A 1 32.77 15.27 -23.58
CA MET A 1 32.07 15.39 -24.86
C MET A 1 30.87 14.49 -24.73
N ASN A 2 29.71 15.09 -24.40
CA ASN A 2 28.49 14.36 -24.06
C ASN A 2 28.00 13.59 -25.27
N ILE A 3 27.85 12.28 -25.12
CA ILE A 3 27.01 11.50 -26.01
C ILE A 3 25.62 11.54 -25.39
N LEU A 4 24.84 12.54 -25.82
CA LEU A 4 23.39 12.46 -25.70
C LEU A 4 22.97 11.28 -26.59
N SER A 5 22.33 10.26 -26.02
CA SER A 5 21.64 9.24 -26.81
C SER A 5 20.53 9.93 -27.61
N GLU A 6 20.40 9.57 -28.89
CA GLU A 6 19.49 10.20 -29.88
C GLU A 6 17.98 10.06 -29.56
N SER A 7 17.60 9.52 -28.39
CA SER A 7 16.20 9.27 -28.01
C SER A 7 15.69 10.09 -26.82
N GLY A 8 16.54 10.83 -26.08
CA GLY A 8 16.10 11.53 -24.87
C GLY A 8 15.55 10.61 -23.77
N VAL A 9 15.83 9.31 -23.85
CA VAL A 9 15.46 8.30 -22.87
C VAL A 9 16.63 8.14 -21.91
N LEU A 10 16.39 8.42 -20.64
CA LEU A 10 17.32 8.08 -19.56
C LEU A 10 17.49 6.56 -19.59
N SER A 11 18.71 6.08 -19.81
CA SER A 11 18.99 4.64 -19.88
C SER A 11 20.14 4.24 -18.95
N SER A 12 20.46 5.11 -18.00
CA SER A 12 21.52 4.88 -17.03
C SER A 12 21.08 5.32 -15.64
N ILE A 13 21.57 4.60 -14.63
CA ILE A 13 21.36 4.95 -13.23
C ILE A 13 21.94 6.33 -12.89
N ASP A 14 23.01 6.75 -13.57
CA ASP A 14 23.61 8.07 -13.37
C ASP A 14 22.66 9.19 -13.79
N ASP A 15 22.07 9.08 -14.98
CA ASP A 15 21.15 10.11 -15.49
C ASP A 15 19.86 10.18 -14.65
N LEU A 16 19.35 9.02 -14.21
CA LEU A 16 18.21 8.95 -13.30
C LEU A 16 18.51 9.68 -11.99
N LEU A 17 19.64 9.38 -11.33
CA LEU A 17 20.02 10.01 -10.07
C LEU A 17 20.29 11.52 -10.22
N GLU A 18 20.85 11.96 -11.34
CA GLU A 18 21.00 13.39 -11.64
C GLU A 18 19.63 14.09 -11.77
N ASN A 19 18.67 13.46 -12.43
CA ASN A 19 17.32 14.01 -12.59
C ASN A 19 16.53 14.04 -11.28
N LEU A 20 16.66 13.03 -10.43
CA LEU A 20 16.06 13.06 -9.10
C LEU A 20 16.60 14.25 -8.29
N LYS A 21 17.92 14.45 -8.29
CA LYS A 21 18.56 15.58 -7.61
C LYS A 21 18.12 16.93 -8.16
N SER A 22 18.05 17.09 -9.48
CA SER A 22 17.63 18.34 -10.12
C SER A 22 16.16 18.67 -9.83
N SER A 23 15.34 17.65 -9.59
CA SER A 23 13.94 17.77 -9.17
C SER A 23 13.74 18.02 -7.67
N GLY A 24 14.82 18.09 -6.89
CA GLY A 24 14.78 18.41 -5.45
C GLY A 24 14.75 17.21 -4.51
N VAL A 25 14.80 15.98 -5.03
CA VAL A 25 14.88 14.76 -4.21
C VAL A 25 16.20 14.74 -3.46
N LYS A 26 16.12 14.47 -2.15
CA LYS A 26 17.30 14.42 -1.27
C LYS A 26 18.01 13.08 -1.43
N LEU A 27 19.20 13.12 -2.02
CA LEU A 27 20.08 11.97 -2.17
C LEU A 27 21.44 12.28 -1.56
N ASP A 28 21.87 11.44 -0.62
CA ASP A 28 23.24 11.48 -0.12
C ASP A 28 24.14 10.51 -0.92
N LYS A 29 25.46 10.63 -0.73
CA LYS A 29 26.45 9.84 -1.48
C LYS A 29 26.37 8.34 -1.21
N ASN A 30 25.96 7.93 0.00
CA ASN A 30 25.83 6.52 0.34
C ASN A 30 24.62 5.93 -0.38
N VAL A 31 23.49 6.65 -0.40
CA VAL A 31 22.30 6.26 -1.14
C VAL A 31 22.59 6.20 -2.64
N GLU A 32 23.24 7.21 -3.22
CA GLU A 32 23.66 7.18 -4.63
C GLU A 32 24.54 5.96 -4.94
N SER A 33 25.51 5.65 -4.08
CA SER A 33 26.36 4.48 -4.25
C SER A 33 25.58 3.17 -4.15
N ALA A 34 24.57 3.09 -3.28
CA ALA A 34 23.75 1.90 -3.12
C ALA A 34 22.89 1.66 -4.38
N PHE A 35 22.23 2.69 -4.91
CA PHE A 35 21.50 2.61 -6.18
C PHE A 35 22.38 2.11 -7.34
N LYS A 36 23.62 2.59 -7.44
CA LYS A 36 24.55 2.16 -8.49
C LYS A 36 25.06 0.73 -8.32
N SER A 37 25.01 0.19 -7.11
CA SER A 37 25.52 -1.14 -6.78
C SER A 37 24.49 -2.26 -6.90
N VAL A 38 23.20 -1.93 -6.96
CA VAL A 38 22.10 -2.89 -7.05
C VAL A 38 21.45 -2.76 -8.43
N ASN A 39 21.59 -3.80 -9.25
CA ASN A 39 21.01 -3.84 -10.59
C ASN A 39 19.51 -4.13 -10.49
N ILE A 40 18.66 -3.20 -10.93
CA ILE A 40 17.20 -3.38 -10.89
C ILE A 40 16.72 -4.56 -11.75
N GLU A 41 17.42 -4.88 -12.83
CA GLU A 41 17.07 -6.00 -13.73
C GLU A 41 17.15 -7.37 -13.03
N ASP A 42 17.89 -7.47 -11.92
CA ASP A 42 17.99 -8.72 -11.15
C ASP A 42 16.72 -8.97 -10.30
N PHE A 43 15.82 -7.99 -10.16
CA PHE A 43 14.66 -8.03 -9.27
C PHE A 43 13.31 -7.94 -9.99
N VAL A 44 13.31 -8.01 -11.32
CA VAL A 44 12.11 -7.83 -12.17
C VAL A 44 12.10 -8.84 -13.30
N ASP A 45 10.95 -9.47 -13.53
CA ASP A 45 10.75 -10.35 -14.68
C ASP A 45 10.23 -9.59 -15.93
N TYR A 46 10.01 -8.28 -15.80
CA TYR A 46 9.37 -7.40 -16.78
C TYR A 46 10.30 -6.27 -17.22
N SER A 47 9.81 -5.42 -18.12
CA SER A 47 10.56 -4.25 -18.59
C SER A 47 10.86 -3.25 -17.45
N VAL A 48 12.13 -2.82 -17.38
CA VAL A 48 12.60 -1.78 -16.46
C VAL A 48 12.52 -0.37 -17.05
N GLU A 49 11.98 -0.18 -18.25
CA GLU A 49 11.94 1.14 -18.91
C GLU A 49 11.23 2.20 -18.07
N GLY A 50 10.16 1.82 -17.37
CA GLY A 50 9.45 2.71 -16.45
C GLY A 50 10.33 3.20 -15.30
N PHE A 51 11.25 2.36 -14.81
CA PHE A 51 12.15 2.70 -13.72
C PHE A 51 13.06 3.87 -14.11
N TRP A 52 13.60 3.87 -15.33
CA TRP A 52 14.45 4.97 -15.81
C TRP A 52 13.67 6.28 -16.02
N GLN A 53 12.35 6.20 -16.14
CA GLN A 53 11.44 7.36 -16.22
C GLN A 53 10.86 7.76 -14.86
N ASP A 54 11.44 7.26 -13.76
CA ASP A 54 10.97 7.50 -12.41
C ASP A 54 9.51 7.07 -12.15
N LYS A 55 9.14 5.88 -12.67
CA LYS A 55 7.83 5.26 -12.47
C LYS A 55 7.96 3.93 -11.71
N PRO A 56 6.88 3.48 -11.05
CA PRO A 56 6.81 2.10 -10.56
C PRO A 56 6.99 1.10 -11.70
N VAL A 57 7.55 -0.06 -11.40
CA VAL A 57 7.72 -1.16 -12.36
C VAL A 57 7.19 -2.47 -11.79
N THR A 58 6.50 -3.24 -12.62
CA THR A 58 5.99 -4.55 -12.27
C THR A 58 7.17 -5.51 -12.11
N PHE A 59 7.24 -6.21 -10.97
CA PHE A 59 8.25 -7.26 -10.78
C PHE A 59 7.68 -8.66 -10.98
N MET A 60 6.38 -8.85 -10.66
CA MET A 60 5.65 -10.08 -10.90
C MET A 60 4.16 -9.82 -11.11
N THR A 61 3.46 -10.79 -11.70
CA THR A 61 2.00 -10.89 -11.70
C THR A 61 1.60 -12.16 -10.97
N THR A 62 0.66 -12.08 -10.02
CA THR A 62 0.17 -13.26 -9.28
C THR A 62 -0.67 -14.16 -10.18
N MET A 63 -0.94 -15.38 -9.72
CA MET A 63 -1.85 -16.31 -10.42
C MET A 63 -3.26 -15.72 -10.61
N ALA A 64 -3.70 -14.84 -9.71
CA ALA A 64 -4.96 -14.11 -9.81
C ALA A 64 -4.95 -12.94 -10.81
N GLY A 65 -3.80 -12.67 -11.45
CA GLY A 65 -3.65 -11.59 -12.42
C GLY A 65 -3.31 -10.23 -11.81
N ALA A 66 -3.04 -10.16 -10.50
CA ALA A 66 -2.69 -8.90 -9.84
C ALA A 66 -1.20 -8.56 -10.08
N GLU A 67 -0.94 -7.37 -10.63
CA GLU A 67 0.42 -6.86 -10.79
C GLU A 67 0.99 -6.36 -9.46
N LYS A 68 2.22 -6.78 -9.14
CA LYS A 68 2.96 -6.33 -7.96
C LYS A 68 4.16 -5.51 -8.40
N ASN A 69 4.34 -4.36 -7.75
CA ASN A 69 5.23 -3.30 -8.24
C ASN A 69 6.36 -2.97 -7.26
N ILE A 70 7.54 -2.70 -7.82
CA ILE A 70 8.60 -1.94 -7.17
C ILE A 70 8.23 -0.46 -7.29
N SER A 71 8.42 0.29 -6.20
CA SER A 71 8.08 1.73 -6.17
C SER A 71 9.00 2.56 -7.06
N ALA A 72 8.52 3.74 -7.47
CA ALA A 72 9.31 4.67 -8.26
C ALA A 72 10.62 5.08 -7.55
N PRO A 73 11.72 5.29 -8.30
CA PRO A 73 13.00 5.75 -7.77
C PRO A 73 12.94 6.96 -6.83
N HIS A 74 12.18 8.02 -7.14
CA HIS A 74 12.04 9.18 -6.26
C HIS A 74 11.43 8.80 -4.92
N MET A 75 10.47 7.86 -4.93
CA MET A 75 9.82 7.40 -3.71
C MET A 75 10.80 6.57 -2.88
N ILE A 76 11.55 5.65 -3.51
CA ILE A 76 12.61 4.89 -2.83
C ILE A 76 13.63 5.85 -2.20
N ALA A 77 14.11 6.84 -2.96
CA ALA A 77 15.06 7.84 -2.47
C ALA A 77 14.49 8.66 -1.30
N THR A 78 13.22 9.07 -1.38
CA THR A 78 12.51 9.82 -0.33
C THR A 78 12.39 8.98 0.94
N LEU A 79 12.00 7.71 0.84
CA LEU A 79 11.94 6.79 1.98
C LEU A 79 13.32 6.65 2.62
N LEU A 80 14.35 6.32 1.84
CA LEU A 80 15.73 6.16 2.32
C LEU A 80 16.25 7.41 3.05
N HIS A 81 15.91 8.60 2.56
CA HIS A 81 16.27 9.87 3.20
C HIS A 81 15.72 9.98 4.64
N HIS A 82 14.47 9.54 4.86
CA HIS A 82 13.80 9.63 6.15
C HIS A 82 14.08 8.46 7.10
N LEU A 83 14.73 7.40 6.61
CA LEU A 83 15.02 6.20 7.40
C LEU A 83 16.21 6.31 8.36
N GLU A 84 17.01 7.38 8.25
CA GLU A 84 18.15 7.64 9.14
C GLU A 84 19.09 6.42 9.28
N ILE A 85 19.41 5.80 8.14
CA ILE A 85 20.09 4.52 8.08
C ILE A 85 21.53 4.65 8.57
N ARG A 86 21.94 3.75 9.45
CA ARG A 86 23.30 3.64 10.01
C ARG A 86 23.83 2.23 9.80
N ASN A 87 25.14 2.15 9.55
CA ASN A 87 25.82 0.88 9.38
C ASN A 87 25.56 -0.06 10.57
N GLY A 88 25.26 -1.32 10.26
CA GLY A 88 25.06 -2.38 11.23
C GLY A 88 23.68 -2.42 11.87
N GLN A 89 22.73 -1.53 11.56
CA GLN A 89 21.37 -1.59 12.14
C GLN A 89 20.62 -2.88 11.74
N HIS A 90 19.65 -3.26 12.56
CA HIS A 90 18.63 -4.25 12.19
C HIS A 90 17.39 -3.51 11.69
N PHE A 91 17.07 -3.74 10.43
CA PHE A 91 16.00 -3.08 9.70
C PHE A 91 14.89 -4.08 9.38
N LEU A 92 13.65 -3.72 9.69
CA LEU A 92 12.46 -4.51 9.39
C LEU A 92 11.70 -3.90 8.21
N LEU A 93 11.46 -4.68 7.17
CA LEU A 93 10.63 -4.34 6.03
C LEU A 93 9.32 -5.11 6.11
N ILE A 94 8.20 -4.42 6.08
CA ILE A 94 6.88 -5.03 5.94
C ILE A 94 6.40 -4.77 4.50
N GLY A 95 6.26 -5.85 3.74
CA GLY A 95 6.06 -5.82 2.29
C GLY A 95 7.39 -5.86 1.54
N SER A 96 7.59 -6.91 0.74
CA SER A 96 8.89 -7.24 0.18
C SER A 96 9.24 -6.43 -1.06
N LYS A 97 8.21 -6.10 -1.88
CA LYS A 97 8.33 -5.46 -3.19
C LYS A 97 9.44 -6.07 -4.05
N GLY A 98 9.47 -7.39 -4.15
CA GLY A 98 10.44 -8.13 -4.95
C GLY A 98 11.89 -8.08 -4.43
N GLY A 99 12.14 -7.51 -3.25
CA GLY A 99 13.46 -7.52 -2.60
C GLY A 99 14.44 -6.42 -3.03
N TYR A 100 14.10 -5.58 -4.02
CA TYR A 100 15.01 -4.53 -4.51
C TYR A 100 15.42 -3.53 -3.41
N LEU A 101 14.43 -3.05 -2.63
CA LEU A 101 14.71 -2.14 -1.53
C LEU A 101 15.52 -2.79 -0.40
N ALA A 102 15.31 -4.09 -0.17
CA ALA A 102 16.09 -4.85 0.80
C ALA A 102 17.55 -4.96 0.39
N ALA A 103 17.83 -5.17 -0.90
CA ALA A 103 19.19 -5.15 -1.44
C ALA A 103 19.84 -3.76 -1.30
N ILE A 104 19.10 -2.66 -1.54
CA ILE A 104 19.63 -1.32 -1.29
C ILE A 104 19.95 -1.12 0.20
N LEU A 105 19.06 -1.54 1.09
CA LEU A 105 19.26 -1.43 2.53
C LEU A 105 20.47 -2.26 3.00
N ASP A 106 20.64 -3.48 2.50
CA ASP A 106 21.81 -4.31 2.76
C ASP A 106 23.13 -3.59 2.39
N GLN A 107 23.15 -2.88 1.25
CA GLN A 107 24.31 -2.09 0.84
C GLN A 107 24.64 -0.95 1.82
N LEU A 108 23.61 -0.29 2.36
CA LEU A 108 23.74 0.83 3.29
C LEU A 108 24.11 0.37 4.72
N LEU A 109 23.54 -0.75 5.16
CA LEU A 109 23.77 -1.33 6.48
C LEU A 109 25.13 -2.05 6.55
N GLY A 110 25.60 -2.63 5.45
CA GLY A 110 26.91 -3.31 5.35
C GLY A 110 26.97 -4.66 6.07
N ILE A 111 28.19 -5.19 6.25
CA ILE A 111 28.45 -6.57 6.72
C ILE A 111 27.80 -6.94 8.07
N ASN A 112 27.61 -5.95 8.95
CA ASN A 112 27.00 -6.16 10.27
C ASN A 112 25.50 -5.85 10.27
N GLY A 113 24.94 -5.51 9.11
CA GLY A 113 23.55 -5.16 8.92
C GLY A 113 22.65 -6.39 8.90
N ILE A 114 21.41 -6.19 9.33
CA ILE A 114 20.36 -7.20 9.21
C ILE A 114 19.15 -6.54 8.54
N VAL A 115 18.64 -7.15 7.48
CA VAL A 115 17.36 -6.81 6.87
C VAL A 115 16.42 -7.98 7.07
N THR A 116 15.36 -7.79 7.84
CA THR A 116 14.28 -8.78 7.97
C THR A 116 13.08 -8.30 7.16
N ILE A 117 12.57 -9.13 6.27
CA ILE A 117 11.37 -8.87 5.47
C ILE A 117 10.23 -9.72 6.03
N ILE A 118 9.06 -9.11 6.20
CA ILE A 118 7.79 -9.79 6.43
C ILE A 118 6.93 -9.59 5.19
N GLU A 119 6.59 -10.68 4.52
CA GLU A 119 5.72 -10.68 3.34
C GLU A 119 4.45 -11.47 3.62
N PRO A 120 3.27 -10.82 3.61
CA PRO A 120 1.99 -11.51 3.84
C PRO A 120 1.51 -12.35 2.64
N HIS A 121 1.91 -12.05 1.40
CA HIS A 121 1.48 -12.82 0.22
C HIS A 121 2.42 -13.99 -0.06
N ASN A 122 1.91 -15.22 -0.08
CA ASN A 122 2.73 -16.41 -0.31
C ASN A 122 3.45 -16.40 -1.68
N GLU A 123 2.77 -16.07 -2.79
CA GLU A 123 3.45 -16.02 -4.10
C GLU A 123 4.56 -14.94 -4.14
N VAL A 124 4.34 -13.77 -3.52
CA VAL A 124 5.34 -12.70 -3.46
C VAL A 124 6.49 -13.09 -2.54
N LEU A 125 6.20 -13.79 -1.44
CA LEU A 125 7.18 -14.33 -0.51
C LEU A 125 8.13 -15.28 -1.25
N GLU A 126 7.59 -16.26 -1.97
CA GLU A 126 8.37 -17.23 -2.75
C GLU A 126 9.20 -16.53 -3.83
N HIS A 127 8.59 -15.64 -4.62
CA HIS A 127 9.31 -14.83 -5.62
C HIS A 127 10.47 -14.05 -5.02
N THR A 128 10.26 -13.44 -3.85
CA THR A 128 11.28 -12.65 -3.17
C THR A 128 12.43 -13.50 -2.65
N ILE A 129 12.13 -14.70 -2.11
CA ILE A 129 13.15 -15.66 -1.69
C ILE A 129 14.02 -16.05 -2.89
N ASP A 130 13.40 -16.49 -3.98
CA ASP A 130 14.11 -16.91 -5.20
C ASP A 130 14.96 -15.79 -5.82
N THR A 131 14.49 -14.55 -5.73
CA THR A 131 15.20 -13.35 -6.19
C THR A 131 16.41 -13.06 -5.31
N LEU A 132 16.22 -13.05 -3.98
CA LEU A 132 17.28 -12.71 -3.03
C LEU A 132 18.32 -13.82 -2.83
N GLU A 133 17.99 -15.09 -3.12
CA GLU A 133 18.97 -16.18 -3.15
C GLU A 133 20.09 -15.96 -4.18
N LYS A 134 19.77 -15.26 -5.27
CA LYS A 134 20.72 -14.92 -6.35
C LYS A 134 21.52 -13.65 -6.01
N TYR A 135 21.07 -12.88 -5.03
CA TYR A 135 21.70 -11.63 -4.62
C TYR A 135 22.87 -11.89 -3.67
N ASN A 136 24.04 -11.33 -4.00
CA ASN A 136 25.22 -11.45 -3.15
C ASN A 136 25.20 -10.40 -2.03
N SER A 137 24.48 -10.71 -0.95
CA SER A 137 24.33 -9.84 0.22
C SER A 137 25.67 -9.56 0.93
N LYS A 138 25.76 -8.37 1.53
CA LYS A 138 26.84 -7.99 2.44
C LYS A 138 26.55 -8.49 3.85
N GLY A 139 25.35 -8.20 4.35
CA GLY A 139 24.89 -8.58 5.67
C GLY A 139 23.94 -9.77 5.62
N ILE A 140 23.06 -9.83 6.61
CA ILE A 140 22.03 -10.87 6.71
C ILE A 140 20.73 -10.33 6.12
N ILE A 141 20.14 -11.05 5.17
CA ILE A 141 18.77 -10.79 4.71
C ILE A 141 17.91 -12.01 5.07
N ARG A 142 16.80 -11.77 5.77
CA ARG A 142 15.81 -12.79 6.17
C ARG A 142 14.49 -12.47 5.51
N VAL A 143 13.80 -13.48 5.00
CA VAL A 143 12.47 -13.34 4.40
C VAL A 143 11.53 -14.26 5.17
N LEU A 144 10.51 -13.69 5.80
CA LEU A 144 9.57 -14.38 6.68
C LEU A 144 8.13 -14.18 6.20
N SER A 145 7.30 -15.19 6.38
CA SER A 145 5.85 -15.05 6.22
C SER A 145 5.23 -14.29 7.41
N ALA A 146 4.05 -13.70 7.21
CA ALA A 146 3.29 -13.09 8.31
C ALA A 146 2.91 -14.09 9.42
N SER A 147 2.81 -15.39 9.11
CA SER A 147 2.50 -16.46 10.06
C SER A 147 3.69 -16.90 10.92
N SER A 148 4.90 -16.40 10.66
CA SER A 148 6.13 -16.80 11.35
C SER A 148 6.32 -16.08 12.70
N MET A 149 5.24 -15.92 13.48
CA MET A 149 5.22 -15.07 14.67
C MET A 149 6.25 -15.45 15.75
N ASP A 150 6.54 -16.75 15.90
CA ASP A 150 7.51 -17.26 16.88
C ASP A 150 8.93 -16.71 16.64
N TYR A 151 9.27 -16.31 15.41
CA TYR A 151 10.59 -15.76 15.08
C TYR A 151 10.78 -14.30 15.52
N PHE A 152 9.69 -13.60 15.85
CA PHE A 152 9.76 -12.18 16.25
C PHE A 152 10.26 -11.97 17.68
N GLU A 153 10.11 -12.98 18.55
CA GLU A 153 10.59 -12.94 19.94
C GLU A 153 12.09 -13.29 20.07
N ASP A 154 12.65 -13.98 19.06
CA ASP A 154 14.02 -14.54 19.09
C ASP A 154 15.04 -13.71 18.29
N PHE A 155 14.78 -12.43 18.00
CA PHE A 155 15.76 -11.60 17.33
C PHE A 155 17.02 -11.39 18.20
N GLU A 156 18.15 -11.91 17.75
CA GLU A 156 19.47 -11.70 18.40
C GLU A 156 19.82 -10.22 18.57
N LYS A 157 19.29 -9.36 17.69
CA LYS A 157 19.49 -7.92 17.71
C LYS A 157 18.13 -7.20 17.67
N PRO A 158 17.88 -6.20 18.54
CA PRO A 158 16.66 -5.40 18.51
C PRO A 158 16.46 -4.71 17.15
N VAL A 159 15.20 -4.58 16.73
CA VAL A 159 14.85 -3.86 15.49
C VAL A 159 15.02 -2.35 15.73
N ASP A 160 15.87 -1.72 14.92
CA ASP A 160 16.19 -0.29 15.00
C ASP A 160 15.21 0.58 14.20
N ARG A 161 14.76 0.07 13.04
CA ARG A 161 13.96 0.80 12.04
C ARG A 161 12.96 -0.14 11.42
N VAL A 162 11.74 0.35 11.20
CA VAL A 162 10.72 -0.35 10.42
C VAL A 162 10.31 0.51 9.23
N LEU A 163 10.22 -0.10 8.05
CA LEU A 163 9.55 0.49 6.91
C LEU A 163 8.38 -0.40 6.50
N ILE A 164 7.20 0.19 6.43
CA ILE A 164 5.99 -0.45 5.90
C ILE A 164 5.77 0.08 4.49
N THR A 165 5.71 -0.83 3.53
CA THR A 165 5.71 -0.48 2.11
C THR A 165 4.34 -0.56 1.44
N GLY A 166 3.28 -0.82 2.20
CA GLY A 166 1.89 -0.70 1.79
C GLY A 166 1.10 0.15 2.79
N ALA A 167 -0.02 0.72 2.35
CA ALA A 167 -0.90 1.52 3.18
C ALA A 167 -1.48 0.70 4.34
N ILE A 168 -1.45 1.29 5.54
CA ILE A 168 -2.02 0.74 6.77
C ILE A 168 -2.77 1.84 7.53
N ARG A 169 -3.78 1.46 8.31
CA ARG A 169 -4.46 2.41 9.22
C ARG A 169 -3.73 2.55 10.55
N GLU A 170 -3.30 1.42 11.10
CA GLU A 170 -2.68 1.34 12.42
C GLU A 170 -1.38 0.52 12.39
N ILE A 171 -0.48 0.79 13.34
CA ILE A 171 0.74 0.02 13.50
C ILE A 171 0.36 -1.41 13.93
N PRO A 172 0.86 -2.46 13.26
CA PRO A 172 0.63 -3.83 13.70
C PRO A 172 1.05 -4.07 15.16
N GLU A 173 0.18 -4.69 15.97
CA GLU A 173 0.37 -4.87 17.42
C GLU A 173 1.72 -5.52 17.78
N PHE A 174 2.19 -6.48 16.99
CA PHE A 174 3.48 -7.14 17.23
C PHE A 174 4.67 -6.17 17.19
N LEU A 175 4.58 -5.06 16.43
CA LEU A 175 5.60 -4.02 16.42
C LEU A 175 5.69 -3.29 17.76
N GLU A 176 4.57 -3.14 18.46
CA GLU A 176 4.58 -2.56 19.81
C GLU A 176 5.35 -3.45 20.78
N VAL A 177 5.32 -4.77 20.59
CA VAL A 177 6.03 -5.73 21.44
C VAL A 177 7.52 -5.76 21.15
N ILE A 178 7.92 -5.81 19.87
CA ILE A 178 9.34 -6.01 19.50
C ILE A 178 10.18 -4.73 19.47
N LEU A 179 9.57 -3.57 19.26
CA LEU A 179 10.32 -2.32 19.11
C LEU A 179 10.74 -1.76 20.47
N GLN A 180 11.99 -1.33 20.57
CA GLN A 180 12.52 -0.66 21.75
C GLN A 180 12.36 0.86 21.64
N ASP A 181 12.51 1.56 22.76
CA ASP A 181 12.52 3.02 22.78
C ASP A 181 13.62 3.57 21.84
N GLY A 182 13.25 4.57 21.04
CA GLY A 182 14.12 5.16 20.02
C GLY A 182 14.15 4.43 18.67
N ALA A 183 13.47 3.29 18.54
CA ALA A 183 13.11 2.74 17.24
C ALA A 183 11.97 3.56 16.62
N PHE A 184 11.82 3.51 15.30
CA PHE A 184 10.69 4.15 14.63
C PHE A 184 10.16 3.36 13.46
N VAL A 185 8.88 3.59 13.19
CA VAL A 185 8.15 3.07 12.04
C VAL A 185 7.97 4.19 11.02
N LEU A 186 8.40 3.97 9.79
CA LEU A 186 8.07 4.81 8.63
C LEU A 186 7.06 4.05 7.77
N GLY A 187 5.96 4.69 7.40
CA GLY A 187 4.98 4.04 6.54
C GLY A 187 3.90 5.00 6.05
N PRO A 188 3.17 4.61 5.00
CA PRO A 188 1.95 5.30 4.58
C PRO A 188 0.80 4.93 5.52
N PHE A 189 0.30 5.92 6.26
CA PHE A 189 -0.83 5.77 7.18
C PHE A 189 -2.07 6.48 6.63
N GLY A 190 -3.20 5.78 6.63
CA GLY A 190 -4.48 6.28 6.12
C GLY A 190 -5.20 5.22 5.32
N GLY A 191 -6.33 5.59 4.73
CA GLY A 191 -7.15 4.67 3.97
C GLY A 191 -6.85 4.66 2.46
N THR A 192 -7.84 4.29 1.65
CA THR A 192 -7.67 4.10 0.20
C THR A 192 -7.54 5.43 -0.54
N ILE A 193 -8.09 6.50 0.03
CA ILE A 193 -8.28 7.80 -0.65
C ILE A 193 -7.24 8.82 -0.23
N GLN A 194 -6.92 8.88 1.06
CA GLN A 194 -5.94 9.81 1.61
C GLN A 194 -4.99 9.09 2.55
N GLN A 195 -3.69 9.18 2.23
CA GLN A 195 -2.63 8.61 3.03
C GLN A 195 -1.58 9.67 3.31
N ARG A 196 -0.96 9.58 4.48
CA ARG A 196 0.16 10.41 4.90
C ARG A 196 1.36 9.54 5.19
N LEU A 197 2.51 9.93 4.70
CA LEU A 197 3.77 9.28 5.07
C LEU A 197 4.13 9.77 6.48
N LEU A 198 4.04 8.89 7.47
CA LEU A 198 4.35 9.24 8.85
C LEU A 198 5.61 8.50 9.31
N LYS A 199 6.48 9.22 10.00
CA LYS A 199 7.54 8.66 10.84
C LYS A 199 7.03 8.68 12.28
N ARG A 200 6.79 7.50 12.86
CA ARG A 200 6.31 7.32 14.24
C ARG A 200 7.44 6.78 15.10
N GLU A 201 7.98 7.61 15.99
CA GLU A 201 9.08 7.24 16.88
C GLU A 201 8.55 6.71 18.21
N LYS A 202 9.07 5.56 18.67
CA LYS A 202 8.65 4.95 19.93
C LYS A 202 9.33 5.64 21.11
N ASN A 203 8.52 6.15 22.03
CA ASN A 203 8.97 6.79 23.25
C ASN A 203 8.14 6.27 24.45
N PHE A 204 8.67 5.26 25.14
CA PHE A 204 7.97 4.52 26.18
C PHE A 204 6.67 3.92 25.66
N ASN A 205 5.52 4.35 26.19
CA ASN A 205 4.18 3.90 25.79
C ASN A 205 3.50 4.88 24.82
N GLN A 206 4.27 5.75 24.15
CA GLN A 206 3.72 6.74 23.22
C GLN A 206 4.48 6.74 21.90
N TRP A 207 3.74 7.07 20.83
CA TRP A 207 4.30 7.32 19.51
C TRP A 207 4.41 8.83 19.28
N LEU A 208 5.59 9.25 18.83
CA LEU A 208 5.84 10.63 18.40
C LEU A 208 5.81 10.69 16.89
N ASP A 209 4.78 11.34 16.35
CA ASP A 209 4.53 11.38 14.92
C ASP A 209 5.20 12.59 14.27
N THR A 210 5.89 12.35 13.17
CA THR A 210 6.35 13.36 12.22
C THR A 210 5.67 13.09 10.88
N ASP A 211 4.88 14.06 10.43
CA ASP A 211 4.18 14.03 9.16
C ASP A 211 5.08 14.51 8.02
N LEU A 212 5.27 13.66 7.01
CA LEU A 212 6.17 13.89 5.88
C LEU A 212 5.44 14.22 4.59
N GLY A 213 4.10 14.33 4.61
CA GLY A 213 3.27 14.72 3.47
C GLY A 213 2.38 13.61 2.92
N GLY A 214 1.59 13.97 1.90
CA GLY A 214 0.66 13.06 1.23
C GLY A 214 1.36 12.08 0.29
N VAL A 215 0.91 10.83 0.28
CA VAL A 215 1.41 9.77 -0.59
C VAL A 215 0.27 8.87 -1.06
N VAL A 216 0.53 8.02 -2.04
CA VAL A 216 -0.40 6.97 -2.48
C VAL A 216 0.37 5.66 -2.60
N PHE A 217 -0.01 4.69 -1.79
CA PHE A 217 0.50 3.33 -1.80
C PHE A 217 -0.67 2.36 -1.94
N GLY A 218 -0.41 1.22 -2.61
CA GLY A 218 -1.31 0.08 -2.55
C GLY A 218 -1.42 -0.45 -1.12
N PRO A 219 -2.52 -1.13 -0.78
CA PRO A 219 -2.74 -1.60 0.59
C PRO A 219 -1.71 -2.67 0.99
N MET A 220 -1.39 -2.72 2.28
CA MET A 220 -0.46 -3.70 2.84
C MET A 220 -1.08 -5.09 2.99
N ASP A 221 -2.37 -5.17 3.33
CA ASP A 221 -3.06 -6.45 3.46
C ASP A 221 -3.33 -7.02 2.06
N THR A 222 -2.72 -8.15 1.75
CA THR A 222 -2.91 -8.83 0.46
C THR A 222 -4.30 -9.41 0.31
N PHE A 223 -5.04 -9.61 1.41
CA PHE A 223 -6.48 -9.86 1.31
C PHE A 223 -7.23 -8.62 0.85
N SER A 224 -6.87 -7.41 1.29
CA SER A 224 -7.55 -6.18 0.86
C SER A 224 -7.30 -5.75 -0.60
N ALA A 225 -6.13 -6.10 -1.16
CA ALA A 225 -5.83 -5.83 -2.58
C ALA A 225 -6.66 -6.69 -3.56
N GLU A 226 -7.23 -7.80 -3.07
CA GLU A 226 -8.04 -8.75 -3.82
C GLU A 226 -9.51 -8.77 -3.36
N ARG A 227 -9.89 -7.87 -2.44
CA ARG A 227 -11.26 -7.81 -1.93
C ARG A 227 -12.21 -7.25 -2.97
N ASN A 228 -13.34 -7.93 -3.05
CA ASN A 228 -14.54 -7.44 -3.70
C ASN A 228 -14.89 -6.04 -3.16
N PRO A 229 -15.29 -5.06 -4.00
CA PRO A 229 -15.81 -3.78 -3.55
C PRO A 229 -16.97 -3.87 -2.55
N LEU A 230 -17.67 -5.02 -2.51
CA LEU A 230 -18.75 -5.35 -1.59
C LEU A 230 -18.32 -6.14 -0.35
N ASP A 231 -17.01 -6.29 -0.11
CA ASP A 231 -16.51 -6.79 1.17
C ASP A 231 -16.91 -5.82 2.30
N PRO A 232 -17.53 -6.29 3.40
CA PRO A 232 -18.01 -5.41 4.47
C PRO A 232 -16.94 -4.49 5.04
N TYR A 233 -15.71 -4.99 5.18
CA TYR A 233 -14.62 -4.20 5.73
C TYR A 233 -14.14 -3.17 4.71
N VAL A 234 -14.04 -3.51 3.42
CA VAL A 234 -13.69 -2.53 2.38
C VAL A 234 -14.73 -1.40 2.32
N LEU A 235 -16.01 -1.74 2.40
CA LEU A 235 -17.08 -0.74 2.46
C LEU A 235 -16.98 0.15 3.69
N ALA A 236 -16.77 -0.44 4.86
CA ALA A 236 -16.59 0.31 6.10
C ALA A 236 -15.39 1.27 6.00
N GLU A 237 -14.26 0.79 5.48
CA GLU A 237 -13.06 1.59 5.25
C GLU A 237 -13.31 2.76 4.28
N ASN A 238 -13.98 2.51 3.16
CA ASN A 238 -14.32 3.55 2.18
C ASN A 238 -15.28 4.60 2.75
N LEU A 239 -16.22 4.19 3.61
CA LEU A 239 -17.13 5.10 4.31
C LEU A 239 -16.39 5.95 5.34
N GLU A 240 -15.45 5.38 6.10
CA GLU A 240 -14.58 6.11 7.04
C GLU A 240 -13.72 7.16 6.34
N ASP A 241 -13.13 6.80 5.20
CA ASP A 241 -12.32 7.72 4.39
C ASP A 241 -13.17 8.85 3.83
N SER A 242 -14.36 8.51 3.34
CA SER A 242 -15.34 9.50 2.85
C SER A 242 -15.75 10.46 3.97
N LEU A 243 -16.04 9.95 5.17
CA LEU A 243 -16.42 10.75 6.32
C LEU A 243 -15.31 11.74 6.70
N THR A 244 -14.06 11.27 6.72
CA THR A 244 -12.88 12.09 7.03
C THR A 244 -12.73 13.21 6.02
N LEU A 245 -12.81 12.90 4.72
CA LEU A 245 -12.69 13.89 3.65
C LEU A 245 -13.85 14.89 3.62
N MET A 246 -15.08 14.41 3.79
CA MET A 246 -16.25 15.29 3.84
C MET A 246 -16.16 16.25 5.03
N SER A 247 -15.68 15.79 6.18
CA SER A 247 -15.53 16.63 7.38
C SER A 247 -14.53 17.76 7.20
N ASP A 248 -13.52 17.58 6.35
CA ASP A 248 -12.55 18.62 6.00
C ASP A 248 -13.10 19.65 4.99
N ILE A 249 -14.14 19.31 4.23
CA ILE A 249 -14.64 20.12 3.09
C ILE A 249 -15.98 20.80 3.41
N ILE A 250 -16.87 20.14 4.16
CA ILE A 250 -18.24 20.58 4.44
C ILE A 250 -18.64 20.33 5.89
N GLU A 251 -19.52 21.19 6.44
CA GLU A 251 -20.21 20.89 7.70
C GLU A 251 -21.23 19.77 7.45
N ILE A 252 -20.89 18.54 7.85
CA ILE A 252 -21.81 17.40 7.81
C ILE A 252 -22.84 17.56 8.93
N ASN A 253 -24.12 17.32 8.62
CA ASN A 253 -25.16 17.23 9.63
C ASN A 253 -24.80 16.13 10.65
N GLU A 254 -24.79 16.47 11.94
CA GLU A 254 -24.47 15.55 13.05
C GLU A 254 -25.27 14.25 12.99
N THR A 255 -26.54 14.30 12.55
CA THR A 255 -27.37 13.10 12.37
C THR A 255 -26.83 12.18 11.26
N ILE A 256 -26.41 12.74 10.13
CA ILE A 256 -25.85 11.97 9.01
C ILE A 256 -24.51 11.37 9.41
N TYR A 257 -23.67 12.15 10.11
CA TYR A 257 -22.39 11.67 10.63
C TYR A 257 -22.58 10.44 11.54
N GLN A 258 -23.51 10.51 12.50
CA GLN A 258 -23.84 9.39 13.38
C GLN A 258 -24.39 8.19 12.62
N SER A 259 -25.23 8.40 11.61
CA SER A 259 -25.75 7.32 10.75
C SER A 259 -24.63 6.60 10.00
N ILE A 260 -23.64 7.33 9.46
CA ILE A 260 -22.48 6.73 8.79
C ILE A 260 -21.64 5.93 9.79
N GLU A 261 -21.36 6.46 10.99
CA GLU A 261 -20.63 5.74 12.03
C GLU A 261 -21.34 4.43 12.44
N GLN A 262 -22.67 4.45 12.57
CA GLN A 262 -23.44 3.22 12.86
C GLN A 262 -23.37 2.22 11.72
N LEU A 263 -23.50 2.66 10.46
CA LEU A 263 -23.37 1.78 9.30
C LEU A 263 -21.98 1.13 9.23
N ILE A 264 -20.91 1.88 9.50
CA ILE A 264 -19.54 1.38 9.60
C ILE A 264 -19.43 0.27 10.66
N ILE A 265 -20.01 0.49 11.85
CA ILE A 265 -20.03 -0.51 12.93
C ILE A 265 -20.77 -1.76 12.48
N SER A 266 -21.98 -1.60 11.92
CA SER A 266 -22.78 -2.73 11.44
C SER A 266 -22.08 -3.54 10.36
N LEU A 267 -21.38 -2.88 9.43
CA LEU A 267 -20.57 -3.54 8.40
C LEU A 267 -19.44 -4.38 9.02
N ARG A 268 -18.76 -3.86 10.05
CA ARG A 268 -17.66 -4.58 10.74
C ARG A 268 -18.16 -5.77 11.58
N GLU A 269 -19.41 -5.72 12.04
CA GLU A 269 -20.06 -6.80 12.82
C GLU A 269 -20.63 -7.92 11.95
N LEU A 270 -20.72 -7.73 10.62
CA LEU A 270 -21.16 -8.78 9.71
C LEU A 270 -20.22 -10.02 9.75
N PRO A 271 -20.74 -11.23 9.45
CA PRO A 271 -19.93 -12.44 9.40
C PRO A 271 -18.73 -12.31 8.45
N ARG A 272 -17.62 -12.97 8.77
CA ARG A 272 -16.39 -12.89 7.95
C ARG A 272 -16.39 -13.83 6.74
N ASP A 273 -17.32 -14.77 6.70
CA ASP A 273 -17.44 -15.83 5.71
C ASP A 273 -18.55 -15.56 4.68
N ILE A 274 -18.82 -14.28 4.39
CA ILE A 274 -19.79 -13.88 3.37
C ILE A 274 -19.24 -14.23 1.99
N PRO A 275 -20.01 -14.92 1.13
CA PRO A 275 -19.58 -15.26 -0.22
C PRO A 275 -19.34 -13.99 -1.05
N PRO A 276 -18.27 -13.92 -1.86
CA PRO A 276 -18.03 -12.77 -2.73
C PRO A 276 -19.07 -12.72 -3.85
N ILE A 277 -19.52 -11.51 -4.20
CA ILE A 277 -20.32 -11.24 -5.39
C ILE A 277 -19.40 -11.22 -6.62
N SER A 278 -19.59 -12.14 -7.55
CA SER A 278 -18.84 -12.20 -8.82
C SER A 278 -19.75 -11.83 -10.00
N GLU A 279 -19.18 -11.74 -11.19
CA GLU A 279 -19.97 -11.56 -12.43
C GLU A 279 -20.97 -12.72 -12.68
N GLU A 280 -20.82 -13.84 -11.98
CA GLU A 280 -21.71 -15.00 -12.08
C GLU A 280 -22.85 -14.98 -11.04
N THR A 281 -22.83 -14.06 -10.07
CA THR A 281 -23.88 -13.93 -9.05
C THR A 281 -25.16 -13.35 -9.67
N SER A 282 -26.29 -14.01 -9.44
CA SER A 282 -27.58 -13.56 -9.97
C SER A 282 -28.13 -12.33 -9.22
N GLU A 283 -29.01 -11.55 -9.85
CA GLU A 283 -29.64 -10.38 -9.22
C GLU A 283 -30.41 -10.73 -7.93
N GLU A 284 -31.08 -11.90 -7.89
CA GLU A 284 -31.75 -12.40 -6.69
C GLU A 284 -30.75 -12.69 -5.55
N GLU A 285 -29.62 -13.32 -5.87
CA GLU A 285 -28.56 -13.61 -4.89
C GLU A 285 -27.86 -12.33 -4.39
N ILE A 286 -27.75 -11.30 -5.24
CA ILE A 286 -27.22 -9.98 -4.85
C ILE A 286 -28.18 -9.31 -3.85
N LEU A 287 -29.48 -9.34 -4.10
CA LEU A 287 -30.47 -8.74 -3.19
C LEU A 287 -30.56 -9.46 -1.84
N GLU A 288 -30.37 -10.78 -1.82
CA GLU A 288 -30.32 -11.58 -0.58
C GLU A 288 -28.94 -11.51 0.13
N HIS A 289 -27.96 -10.81 -0.45
CA HIS A 289 -26.63 -10.72 0.12
C HIS A 289 -26.64 -9.87 1.41
N PRO A 290 -26.04 -10.34 2.53
CA PRO A 290 -26.12 -9.64 3.83
C PRO A 290 -25.64 -8.18 3.81
N VAL A 291 -24.62 -7.89 2.99
CA VAL A 291 -24.13 -6.52 2.80
C VAL A 291 -25.14 -5.65 2.06
N MET A 292 -25.81 -6.22 1.05
CA MET A 292 -26.80 -5.48 0.26
C MET A 292 -28.06 -5.25 1.07
N ASP A 293 -28.52 -6.23 1.84
CA ASP A 293 -29.66 -6.09 2.76
C ASP A 293 -29.41 -4.96 3.78
N LEU A 294 -28.20 -4.91 4.37
CA LEU A 294 -27.79 -3.83 5.27
C LEU A 294 -27.80 -2.45 4.56
N ILE A 295 -27.14 -2.33 3.40
CA ILE A 295 -27.11 -1.07 2.64
C ILE A 295 -28.53 -0.61 2.27
N MET A 296 -29.39 -1.54 1.82
CA MET A 296 -30.78 -1.25 1.43
C MET A 296 -31.62 -0.80 2.63
N SER A 297 -31.42 -1.41 3.80
CA SER A 297 -32.11 -1.00 5.04
C SER A 297 -31.78 0.43 5.48
N GLU A 298 -30.61 0.95 5.09
CA GLU A 298 -30.13 2.30 5.42
C GLU A 298 -30.32 3.29 4.26
N MET A 299 -30.96 2.87 3.16
CA MET A 299 -31.01 3.64 1.90
C MET A 299 -31.78 4.97 2.03
N GLU A 300 -32.72 5.08 2.96
CA GLU A 300 -33.54 6.29 3.16
C GLU A 300 -32.69 7.54 3.41
N TRP A 301 -31.65 7.42 4.23
CA TRP A 301 -30.74 8.52 4.52
C TRP A 301 -29.43 8.45 3.72
N LEU A 302 -29.06 7.26 3.23
CA LEU A 302 -27.82 7.05 2.47
C LEU A 302 -27.95 7.54 1.01
N ALA A 303 -29.10 7.34 0.36
CA ALA A 303 -29.28 7.68 -1.06
C ALA A 303 -28.92 9.14 -1.44
N PRO A 304 -29.27 10.18 -0.65
CA PRO A 304 -28.91 11.57 -0.98
C PRO A 304 -27.41 11.87 -0.94
N ILE A 305 -26.64 11.12 -0.14
CA ILE A 305 -25.19 11.32 0.02
C ILE A 305 -24.36 10.28 -0.72
N TRP A 306 -24.99 9.20 -1.18
CA TRP A 306 -24.34 8.11 -1.90
C TRP A 306 -23.54 8.58 -3.12
N PRO A 307 -24.03 9.51 -3.98
CA PRO A 307 -23.25 10.02 -5.10
C PRO A 307 -21.97 10.75 -4.69
N ILE A 308 -21.96 11.37 -3.50
CA ILE A 308 -20.77 12.05 -2.97
C ILE A 308 -19.77 11.00 -2.51
N ILE A 309 -20.24 9.99 -1.77
CA ILE A 309 -19.43 8.88 -1.29
C ILE A 309 -18.83 8.11 -2.48
N SER A 310 -19.64 7.72 -3.47
CA SER A 310 -19.18 6.96 -4.64
C SER A 310 -18.16 7.72 -5.47
N HIS A 311 -18.33 9.03 -5.62
CA HIS A 311 -17.36 9.88 -6.32
C HIS A 311 -16.03 9.98 -5.57
N ILE A 312 -16.06 10.04 -4.24
CA ILE A 312 -14.87 10.11 -3.40
C ILE A 312 -14.12 8.77 -3.40
N THR A 313 -14.84 7.65 -3.36
CA THR A 313 -14.27 6.29 -3.22
C THR A 313 -14.00 5.59 -4.55
N SER A 314 -14.39 6.20 -5.68
CA SER A 314 -14.39 5.55 -7.02
C SER A 314 -15.16 4.22 -7.03
N MET A 315 -16.20 4.11 -6.20
CA MET A 315 -17.04 2.93 -6.14
C MET A 315 -18.04 2.93 -7.28
N ASP A 316 -17.70 2.27 -8.39
CA ASP A 316 -18.66 1.86 -9.41
C ASP A 316 -19.41 0.62 -8.93
N LEU A 317 -20.27 0.81 -7.94
CA LEU A 317 -21.30 -0.19 -7.66
C LEU A 317 -22.42 0.00 -8.68
N VAL A 318 -22.95 -1.13 -9.16
CA VAL A 318 -24.18 -1.24 -9.98
C VAL A 318 -25.12 -0.10 -9.64
N SER A 319 -25.56 0.67 -10.64
CA SER A 319 -26.42 1.84 -10.47
C SER A 319 -27.57 1.55 -9.51
N PHE A 320 -27.40 1.90 -8.24
CA PHE A 320 -28.45 1.73 -7.22
C PHE A 320 -29.70 2.55 -7.54
N GLU A 321 -29.58 3.52 -8.45
CA GLU A 321 -30.71 4.26 -9.03
C GLU A 321 -31.70 3.34 -9.77
N ASP A 322 -31.26 2.20 -10.32
CA ASP A 322 -32.14 1.26 -11.03
C ASP A 322 -32.84 0.25 -10.11
N LEU A 323 -32.34 0.03 -8.89
CA LEU A 323 -32.89 -0.96 -7.95
C LEU A 323 -34.02 -0.39 -7.06
N GLY A 324 -34.15 0.93 -7.01
CA GLY A 324 -35.22 1.62 -6.26
C GLY A 324 -36.52 1.85 -7.04
N ASP A 325 -36.50 1.64 -8.36
CA ASP A 325 -37.64 1.89 -9.24
C ASP A 325 -38.17 0.57 -9.84
N GLU A 326 -39.20 -0.01 -9.22
CA GLU A 326 -40.02 -1.08 -9.84
C GLU A 326 -40.81 -0.59 -11.09
N SER A 327 -40.38 0.49 -11.76
CA SER A 327 -41.13 1.07 -12.87
C SER A 327 -40.34 1.76 -13.98
N SER A 328 -39.16 1.27 -14.39
CA SER A 328 -38.73 1.51 -15.77
C SER A 328 -37.72 0.50 -16.30
N SER A 329 -38.24 -0.45 -17.08
CA SER A 329 -37.45 -1.16 -18.08
C SER A 329 -37.16 -0.23 -19.27
N MET A 330 -35.95 -0.38 -19.83
CA MET A 330 -35.46 0.06 -21.16
C MET A 330 -34.58 1.33 -21.21
N ALA A 331 -33.26 1.14 -21.27
CA ALA A 331 -32.34 1.63 -22.32
C ALA A 331 -30.89 1.38 -21.85
N GLY A 332 -30.08 0.54 -22.48
CA GLY A 332 -29.55 0.81 -23.82
C GLY A 332 -28.23 1.58 -23.70
N GLY A 333 -27.11 0.85 -23.66
CA GLY A 333 -25.79 1.36 -23.31
C GLY A 333 -25.21 2.43 -24.23
N HIS A 334 -24.29 3.22 -23.67
CA HIS A 334 -23.39 4.08 -24.41
C HIS A 334 -21.94 3.83 -23.97
N LYS A 335 -21.23 3.10 -24.82
CA LYS A 335 -19.78 3.26 -25.00
C LYS A 335 -19.51 4.63 -25.61
N ASP A 336 -18.30 5.11 -25.37
CA ASP A 336 -17.63 6.26 -25.99
C ASP A 336 -17.63 7.53 -25.15
N LEU A 337 -16.69 7.63 -24.21
CA LEU A 337 -15.98 8.88 -23.90
C LEU A 337 -14.56 8.56 -23.41
N VAL A 338 -13.60 8.59 -24.33
CA VAL A 338 -12.18 8.87 -24.04
C VAL A 338 -11.90 10.28 -24.61
N PRO A 339 -11.25 11.19 -23.86
CA PRO A 339 -10.79 12.46 -24.43
C PRO A 339 -9.76 12.31 -25.54
#